data_AF-A0A171C848-F1
#
_entry.id   AF-A0A171C848-F1
#
_cell.length_a   1.000
_cell.length_b   1.000
_cell.length_c   1.000
_cell.angle_alpha   90.00
_cell.angle_beta   90.00
_cell.angle_gamma   90.00
#
_symmetry.space_group_name_H-M   'P 1'
#
loop_
_entity.id
_entity.type
_entity.pdbx_description
1 polymer ?
#
loop_
_entity_poly.entity_id
_entity_poly.type
_entity_poly.pdbx_seq_one_letter_code
_entity_poly.pdbx_strand_id
1 'polypeptide(L)'
;MTMNCDEVRMSLGVHALGALDPEEHAAVEAHLAGCEECRAEAEELAGVAGFLGRVSQEDVVQVASPPRAVLDRLLDARTRRRRRTARTLLAVAASVVLAGVGGTVWMAAERSAPEMSAASAPDSGASAPSAAPGASQYGAFGEGASEDAASAPRDGDVSRKERGPSPDAAVRAAPSESAAQAAPSESAGPQIMLDAPQEPLVREEKKGAVRARVTAVPGAGATAVEVVVSGVAEGTRFRLDAVDAAGNRETAGSWTVDRAAYEESGPFRGSVTIPPGGVDRFELATVGGRVLLVVPAR
;
A
#
# COMPACT_ATOMS: atom_id res chain seq x y z
N MET A 1 -39.58 -5.30 -7.39
CA MET A 1 -39.60 -4.97 -5.96
C MET A 1 -39.52 -3.46 -5.82
N THR A 2 -40.20 -2.85 -4.85
CA THR A 2 -39.97 -1.44 -4.50
C THR A 2 -38.70 -1.35 -3.65
N MET A 3 -37.72 -0.54 -4.05
CA MET A 3 -36.54 -0.27 -3.21
C MET A 3 -36.94 0.48 -1.95
N ASN A 4 -36.31 0.12 -0.84
CA ASN A 4 -36.45 0.84 0.42
C ASN A 4 -35.50 2.06 0.47
N CYS A 5 -35.66 2.93 1.47
CA CYS A 5 -34.84 4.14 1.59
C CYS A 5 -33.35 3.84 1.80
N ASP A 6 -33.01 2.79 2.54
CA ASP A 6 -31.61 2.45 2.83
C ASP A 6 -30.86 2.03 1.56
N GLU A 7 -31.49 1.17 0.75
CA GLU A 7 -31.00 0.76 -0.56
C GLU A 7 -30.79 1.96 -1.49
N VAL A 8 -31.80 2.86 -1.57
CA VAL A 8 -31.71 4.04 -2.42
C VAL A 8 -30.57 4.95 -1.97
N ARG A 9 -30.43 5.21 -0.65
CA ARG A 9 -29.37 6.06 -0.10
C ARG A 9 -27.98 5.53 -0.42
N MET A 10 -27.77 4.21 -0.39
CA MET A 10 -26.50 3.61 -0.81
C MET A 10 -26.24 3.80 -2.32
N SER A 11 -27.29 3.74 -3.14
CA SER A 11 -27.18 3.92 -4.59
C SER A 11 -27.11 5.39 -5.05
N LEU A 12 -27.46 6.37 -4.20
CA LEU A 12 -27.47 7.81 -4.58
C LEU A 12 -26.12 8.32 -5.09
N GLY A 13 -25.01 7.86 -4.51
CA GLY A 13 -23.67 8.27 -4.97
C GLY A 13 -23.38 7.82 -6.40
N VAL A 14 -23.75 6.58 -6.74
CA VAL A 14 -23.54 6.00 -8.07
C VAL A 14 -24.56 6.57 -9.07
N HIS A 15 -25.78 6.83 -8.62
CA HIS A 15 -26.81 7.55 -9.36
C HIS A 15 -26.34 8.95 -9.77
N ALA A 16 -25.81 9.74 -8.82
CA ALA A 16 -25.31 11.09 -9.08
C ALA A 16 -24.14 11.12 -10.09
N LEU A 17 -23.34 10.05 -10.15
CA LEU A 17 -22.26 9.88 -11.12
C LEU A 17 -22.73 9.28 -12.46
N GLY A 18 -24.01 8.92 -12.58
CA GLY A 18 -24.59 8.32 -13.79
C GLY A 18 -24.06 6.91 -14.09
N ALA A 19 -23.63 6.16 -13.06
CA ALA A 19 -22.97 4.86 -13.20
C ALA A 19 -23.85 3.67 -12.82
N LEU A 20 -25.15 3.89 -12.60
CA LEU A 20 -26.13 2.82 -12.39
C LEU A 20 -26.52 2.17 -13.71
N ASP A 21 -26.88 0.88 -13.65
CA ASP A 21 -27.54 0.23 -14.79
C ASP A 21 -28.98 0.77 -14.97
N PRO A 22 -29.58 0.58 -16.16
CA PRO A 22 -30.87 1.19 -16.48
C PRO A 22 -32.03 0.73 -15.59
N GLU A 23 -31.99 -0.50 -15.08
CA GLU A 23 -33.05 -1.03 -14.21
C GLU A 23 -32.93 -0.42 -12.81
N GLU A 24 -31.72 -0.37 -12.26
CA GLU A 24 -31.45 0.24 -10.96
C GLU A 24 -31.76 1.74 -10.98
N HIS A 25 -31.37 2.44 -12.05
CA HIS A 25 -31.68 3.85 -12.22
C HIS A 25 -33.20 4.12 -12.24
N ALA A 26 -33.98 3.28 -12.93
CA ALA A 26 -35.43 3.43 -12.96
C ALA A 26 -36.07 3.18 -11.58
N ALA A 27 -35.53 2.24 -10.81
CA ALA A 27 -35.98 1.96 -9.44
C ALA A 27 -35.69 3.13 -8.49
N VAL A 28 -34.49 3.73 -8.58
CA VAL A 28 -34.11 4.92 -7.81
C VAL A 28 -35.00 6.12 -8.16
N GLU A 29 -35.18 6.44 -9.44
CA GLU A 29 -36.05 7.53 -9.89
C GLU A 29 -37.50 7.38 -9.41
N ALA A 30 -38.03 6.16 -9.48
CA ALA A 30 -39.38 5.86 -8.98
C ALA A 30 -39.51 6.13 -7.48
N HIS A 31 -38.46 5.89 -6.69
CA HIS A 31 -38.43 6.20 -5.26
C HIS A 31 -38.30 7.71 -5.00
N LEU A 32 -37.42 8.41 -5.73
CA LEU A 32 -37.21 9.86 -5.60
C LEU A 32 -38.48 10.69 -5.90
N ALA A 33 -39.34 10.17 -6.77
CA ALA A 33 -40.65 10.75 -7.03
C ALA A 33 -41.56 10.77 -5.79
N GLY A 34 -41.39 9.83 -4.86
CA GLY A 34 -42.25 9.66 -3.67
C GLY A 34 -41.60 10.02 -2.33
N CYS A 35 -40.28 10.14 -2.24
CA CYS A 35 -39.55 10.36 -0.99
C CYS A 35 -38.79 11.70 -1.01
N GLU A 36 -39.18 12.63 -0.14
CA GLU A 36 -38.56 13.96 -0.05
C GLU A 36 -37.16 13.93 0.58
N GLU A 37 -36.92 13.06 1.55
CA GLU A 37 -35.62 12.93 2.23
C GLU A 37 -34.53 12.45 1.25
N CYS A 38 -34.83 11.40 0.47
CA CYS A 38 -33.89 10.87 -0.52
C CYS A 38 -33.65 11.87 -1.66
N ARG A 39 -34.63 12.70 -2.00
CA ARG A 39 -34.48 13.77 -3.00
C ARG A 39 -33.54 14.86 -2.53
N ALA A 40 -33.70 15.32 -1.28
CA ALA A 40 -32.81 16.32 -0.70
C ALA A 40 -31.35 15.82 -0.68
N GLU A 41 -31.13 14.56 -0.31
CA GLU A 41 -29.79 13.94 -0.31
C GLU A 41 -29.23 13.79 -1.74
N ALA A 42 -30.06 13.43 -2.72
CA ALA A 42 -29.66 13.39 -4.12
C ALA A 42 -29.23 14.77 -4.64
N GLU A 43 -29.94 15.84 -4.28
CA GLU A 43 -29.61 17.22 -4.65
C GLU A 43 -28.28 17.69 -4.01
N GLU A 44 -28.01 17.31 -2.76
CA GLU A 44 -26.74 17.59 -2.08
C GLU A 44 -25.57 16.93 -2.84
N LEU A 45 -25.72 15.66 -3.20
CA LEU A 45 -24.70 14.90 -3.93
C LEU A 45 -24.52 15.41 -5.37
N ALA A 46 -25.59 15.86 -6.03
CA ALA A 46 -25.53 16.44 -7.37
C ALA A 46 -24.62 17.68 -7.42
N GLY A 47 -24.56 18.46 -6.33
CA GLY A 47 -23.63 19.57 -6.19
C GLY A 47 -22.17 19.13 -6.31
N VAL A 48 -21.78 18.09 -5.57
CA VAL A 48 -20.41 17.52 -5.60
C VAL A 48 -20.12 16.84 -6.94
N ALA A 49 -21.06 16.05 -7.45
CA ALA A 49 -20.93 15.37 -8.74
C ALA A 49 -20.70 16.37 -9.89
N GLY A 50 -21.37 17.54 -9.85
CA GLY A 50 -21.16 18.62 -10.80
C GLY A 50 -19.75 19.22 -10.79
N PHE A 51 -19.05 19.21 -9.65
CA PHE A 51 -17.63 19.58 -9.60
C PHE A 51 -16.73 18.47 -10.16
N LEU A 52 -17.01 17.20 -9.83
CA LEU A 52 -16.26 16.06 -10.35
C LEU A 52 -16.38 15.95 -11.88
N GLY A 53 -17.53 16.30 -12.45
CA GLY A 53 -17.74 16.35 -13.90
C GLY A 53 -16.88 17.38 -14.65
N ARG A 54 -16.19 18.30 -13.94
CA ARG A 54 -15.24 19.25 -14.55
C ARG A 54 -13.86 18.65 -14.76
N VAL A 55 -13.55 17.54 -14.11
CA VAL A 55 -12.27 16.85 -14.26
C VAL A 55 -12.27 16.15 -15.62
N SER A 56 -11.37 16.57 -16.49
CA SER A 56 -11.23 15.95 -17.81
C SER A 56 -10.48 14.62 -17.70
N GLN A 57 -10.64 13.76 -18.70
CA GLN A 57 -9.85 12.53 -18.80
C GLN A 57 -8.34 12.83 -18.81
N GLU A 58 -7.93 13.94 -19.42
CA GLU A 58 -6.53 14.38 -19.45
C GLU A 58 -6.01 14.70 -18.03
N ASP A 59 -6.83 15.38 -17.21
CA ASP A 59 -6.49 15.68 -15.81
C ASP A 59 -6.30 14.40 -14.99
N VAL A 60 -7.16 13.40 -15.19
CA VAL A 60 -7.04 12.09 -14.52
C VAL A 60 -5.77 11.37 -14.96
N VAL A 61 -5.47 11.34 -16.26
CA VAL A 61 -4.26 10.69 -16.80
C VAL A 61 -2.99 11.38 -16.29
N GLN A 62 -3.02 12.71 -16.15
CA GLN A 62 -1.88 13.47 -15.65
C GLN A 62 -1.59 13.18 -14.16
N VAL A 63 -2.62 13.02 -13.33
CA VAL A 63 -2.46 12.65 -11.91
C VAL A 63 -2.08 11.17 -11.74
N ALA A 64 -2.69 10.28 -12.52
CA ALA A 64 -2.46 8.84 -12.43
C ALA A 64 -1.13 8.39 -13.04
N SER A 65 -0.57 9.14 -14.00
CA SER A 65 0.72 8.80 -14.60
C SER A 65 1.87 9.20 -13.67
N PRO A 66 2.67 8.23 -13.15
CA PRO A 66 3.89 8.59 -12.43
C PRO A 66 4.80 9.41 -13.35
N PRO A 67 5.59 10.36 -12.80
CA PRO A 67 6.46 11.20 -13.61
C PRO A 67 7.35 10.32 -14.50
N ARG A 68 7.37 10.58 -15.82
CA ARG A 68 8.13 9.76 -16.79
C ARG A 68 9.59 9.55 -16.36
N ALA A 69 10.20 10.55 -15.72
CA ALA A 69 11.54 10.47 -15.15
C ALA A 69 11.72 9.33 -14.12
N VAL A 70 10.70 8.97 -13.35
CA VAL A 70 10.73 7.85 -12.40
C VAL A 70 10.66 6.52 -13.16
N LEU A 71 9.75 6.40 -14.13
CA LEU A 71 9.65 5.22 -14.99
C LEU A 71 10.95 4.98 -15.76
N ASP A 72 11.48 6.03 -16.39
CA ASP A 72 12.74 6.00 -17.13
C ASP A 72 13.91 5.60 -16.22
N ARG A 73 13.96 6.12 -14.99
CA ARG A 73 14.98 5.72 -14.00
C ARG A 73 14.88 4.24 -13.62
N LEU A 74 13.68 3.69 -13.49
CA LEU A 74 13.47 2.27 -13.19
C LEU A 74 13.88 1.38 -14.37
N LEU A 75 13.51 1.77 -15.59
CA LEU A 75 13.90 1.07 -16.81
C LEU A 75 15.42 1.14 -17.02
N ASP A 76 16.03 2.31 -16.82
CA ASP A 76 17.48 2.50 -16.91
C ASP A 76 18.25 1.75 -15.83
N ALA A 77 17.73 1.69 -14.60
CA ALA A 77 18.35 0.89 -13.55
C ALA A 77 18.42 -0.59 -13.95
N ARG A 78 17.36 -1.12 -14.59
CA ARG A 78 17.31 -2.50 -15.06
C ARG A 78 18.25 -2.74 -16.25
N THR A 79 18.30 -1.83 -17.23
CA THR A 79 19.20 -1.96 -18.39
C THR A 79 20.67 -1.82 -17.99
N ARG A 80 21.00 -0.90 -17.07
CA ARG A 80 22.37 -0.73 -16.55
C ARG A 80 22.86 -1.97 -15.82
N ARG A 81 22.00 -2.62 -15.00
CA ARG A 81 22.36 -3.88 -14.32
C ARG A 81 22.68 -4.98 -15.33
N ARG A 82 21.84 -5.15 -16.35
CA ARG A 82 22.05 -6.14 -17.43
C ARG A 82 23.32 -5.88 -18.24
N ARG A 83 23.62 -4.61 -18.56
CA ARG A 83 24.84 -4.24 -19.27
C ARG A 83 26.10 -4.50 -18.44
N ARG A 84 26.06 -4.22 -17.12
CA ARG A 84 27.19 -4.52 -16.22
C ARG A 84 27.45 -6.02 -16.13
N THR A 85 26.41 -6.85 -15.91
CA THR A 85 26.58 -8.31 -15.82
C THR A 85 27.05 -8.92 -17.14
N ALA A 86 26.56 -8.44 -18.28
CA ALA A 86 27.04 -8.90 -19.58
C ALA A 86 28.52 -8.57 -19.79
N ARG A 87 28.97 -7.36 -19.43
CA ARG A 87 30.39 -6.97 -19.53
C ARG A 87 31.29 -7.77 -18.62
N THR A 88 30.86 -8.05 -17.38
CA THR A 88 31.65 -8.88 -16.45
C THR A 88 31.78 -10.32 -16.95
N LEU A 89 30.69 -10.91 -17.49
CA LEU A 89 30.75 -12.26 -18.06
C LEU A 89 31.66 -12.32 -19.29
N LEU A 90 31.59 -11.32 -20.18
CA LEU A 90 32.51 -11.23 -21.32
C LEU A 90 33.97 -11.07 -20.90
N ALA A 91 34.25 -10.26 -19.87
CA ALA A 91 35.60 -10.11 -19.34
C ALA A 91 36.13 -11.43 -18.74
N VAL A 92 35.30 -12.14 -17.97
CA VAL A 92 35.67 -13.47 -17.42
C VAL A 92 35.93 -14.47 -18.56
N ALA A 93 35.05 -14.53 -19.57
CA ALA A 93 35.24 -15.41 -20.72
C ALA A 93 36.54 -15.08 -21.49
N ALA A 94 36.83 -13.80 -21.71
CA ALA A 94 38.07 -13.37 -22.35
C ALA A 94 39.32 -13.76 -21.53
N SER A 95 39.27 -13.61 -20.20
CA SER A 95 40.36 -14.04 -19.32
C SER A 95 40.61 -15.55 -19.38
N VAL A 96 39.56 -16.37 -19.45
CA VAL A 96 39.68 -17.84 -19.61
C VAL A 96 40.34 -18.19 -20.94
N VAL A 97 39.96 -17.52 -22.04
CA VAL A 97 40.59 -17.73 -23.35
C VAL A 97 42.08 -17.33 -23.31
N LEU A 98 42.42 -16.19 -22.72
CA LEU A 98 43.81 -15.74 -22.58
C LEU A 98 44.64 -16.68 -21.71
N ALA A 99 44.08 -17.19 -20.60
CA ALA A 99 44.73 -18.18 -19.75
C ALA A 99 44.89 -19.53 -20.44
N GLY A 100 43.91 -19.96 -21.25
CA GLY A 100 44.00 -21.17 -22.06
C GLY A 100 45.10 -21.06 -23.13
N VAL A 101 45.10 -19.99 -23.93
CA VAL A 101 46.11 -19.76 -24.96
C VAL A 101 47.50 -19.55 -24.35
N GLY A 102 47.62 -18.70 -23.33
CA GLY A 102 48.88 -18.47 -22.61
C GLY A 102 49.40 -19.71 -21.89
N GLY A 103 48.52 -20.50 -21.30
CA GLY A 103 48.84 -21.77 -20.64
C GLY A 103 49.35 -22.83 -21.62
N THR A 104 48.77 -22.92 -22.82
CA THR A 104 49.29 -23.85 -23.85
C THR A 104 50.67 -23.47 -24.37
N VAL A 105 50.99 -22.16 -24.44
CA VAL A 105 52.32 -21.67 -24.84
C VAL A 105 53.35 -21.91 -23.73
N TRP A 106 52.99 -21.65 -22.47
CA TRP A 106 53.87 -21.88 -21.32
C TRP A 106 54.18 -23.38 -21.12
N MET A 107 53.16 -24.24 -21.22
CA MET A 107 53.33 -25.68 -21.06
C MET A 107 54.10 -26.36 -22.20
N ALA A 108 54.14 -25.74 -23.39
CA ALA A 108 55.00 -26.17 -24.49
C ALA A 108 56.48 -25.79 -24.26
N ALA A 109 56.75 -24.68 -23.55
CA ALA A 109 58.10 -24.26 -23.20
C ALA A 109 58.75 -25.18 -22.14
N GLU A 110 57.98 -25.63 -21.13
CA GLU A 110 58.49 -26.54 -20.09
C GLU A 110 58.73 -27.98 -20.55
N ARG A 111 58.10 -28.44 -21.64
CA ARG A 111 58.39 -29.75 -22.25
C ARG A 111 59.71 -29.77 -23.04
N SER A 112 60.37 -28.63 -23.19
CA SER A 112 61.67 -28.51 -23.87
C SER A 112 62.85 -28.55 -22.89
N ALA A 113 62.80 -29.42 -21.88
CA ALA A 113 63.99 -29.84 -21.15
C ALA A 113 64.43 -31.21 -21.72
N PRO A 114 65.67 -31.36 -22.24
CA PRO A 114 66.14 -32.65 -22.72
C PRO A 114 66.47 -33.53 -21.50
N GLU A 115 65.63 -34.53 -21.25
CA GLU A 115 65.89 -35.53 -20.21
C GLU A 115 66.83 -36.62 -20.77
N MET A 116 67.96 -36.79 -20.08
CA MET A 116 68.97 -37.80 -20.37
C MET A 116 68.46 -39.19 -19.96
N SER A 117 68.60 -40.10 -20.92
CA SER A 117 68.32 -41.53 -20.85
C SER A 117 68.97 -42.23 -19.64
N ALA A 118 68.19 -43.06 -18.94
CA ALA A 118 68.66 -44.27 -18.26
C ALA A 118 67.56 -45.34 -18.28
N ALA A 119 67.96 -46.59 -18.56
CA ALA A 119 67.12 -47.73 -18.90
C ALA A 119 66.81 -48.66 -17.69
N SER A 120 65.60 -49.24 -17.71
CA SER A 120 65.16 -50.67 -17.48
C SER A 120 65.78 -51.52 -16.33
N ALA A 121 65.12 -52.43 -15.60
CA ALA A 121 63.80 -53.10 -15.60
C ALA A 121 63.65 -53.95 -14.27
N PRO A 122 62.85 -55.04 -14.16
CA PRO A 122 61.41 -55.12 -13.82
C PRO A 122 61.10 -55.95 -12.54
N ASP A 123 59.85 -55.96 -12.06
CA ASP A 123 59.29 -57.16 -11.42
C ASP A 123 57.78 -57.31 -11.70
N SER A 124 57.39 -58.55 -11.99
CA SER A 124 56.06 -58.96 -12.43
C SER A 124 55.27 -59.55 -11.26
N GLY A 125 53.98 -59.25 -11.19
CA GLY A 125 53.07 -59.91 -10.25
C GLY A 125 51.62 -59.71 -10.65
N ALA A 126 51.14 -60.55 -11.58
CA ALA A 126 49.74 -60.63 -11.98
C ALA A 126 48.87 -61.25 -10.88
N SER A 127 47.63 -60.77 -10.72
CA SER A 127 46.42 -61.61 -10.64
C SER A 127 45.15 -60.75 -10.47
N ALA A 128 44.22 -60.92 -11.41
CA ALA A 128 42.78 -60.72 -11.20
C ALA A 128 42.12 -62.10 -10.96
N PRO A 129 40.92 -62.19 -10.37
CA PRO A 129 39.75 -62.20 -11.23
C PRO A 129 38.46 -61.53 -10.68
N SER A 130 37.53 -61.41 -11.61
CA SER A 130 36.16 -60.88 -11.60
C SER A 130 35.13 -61.66 -10.76
N ALA A 131 34.14 -60.97 -10.19
CA ALA A 131 32.75 -61.43 -10.06
C ALA A 131 31.77 -60.25 -9.78
N ALA A 132 30.70 -60.15 -10.59
CA ALA A 132 29.47 -59.37 -10.36
C ALA A 132 28.35 -60.33 -9.84
N PRO A 133 27.04 -60.01 -9.81
CA PRO A 133 26.28 -58.77 -9.49
C PRO A 133 25.18 -59.04 -8.39
N GLY A 134 24.35 -58.06 -8.03
CA GLY A 134 23.19 -58.30 -7.16
C GLY A 134 22.10 -57.21 -7.14
N ALA A 135 20.96 -57.52 -7.80
CA ALA A 135 19.55 -57.05 -7.64
C ALA A 135 19.23 -55.53 -7.72
N SER A 136 18.49 -55.01 -8.72
CA SER A 136 17.03 -55.16 -9.04
C SER A 136 16.09 -54.83 -7.87
N GLN A 137 15.41 -53.68 -7.85
CA GLN A 137 14.15 -53.29 -8.54
C GLN A 137 12.86 -53.71 -7.80
N TYR A 138 11.74 -53.04 -8.13
CA TYR A 138 10.37 -53.02 -7.56
C TYR A 138 10.15 -51.98 -6.45
N GLY A 139 9.13 -51.12 -6.48
CA GLY A 139 8.00 -50.88 -7.38
C GLY A 139 7.31 -49.56 -6.92
N ALA A 140 6.90 -48.66 -7.79
CA ALA A 140 5.68 -48.75 -8.62
C ALA A 140 4.39 -48.36 -7.86
N PHE A 141 3.88 -47.19 -8.26
CA PHE A 141 2.47 -46.83 -8.49
C PHE A 141 1.49 -46.64 -7.32
N GLY A 142 0.68 -45.57 -7.47
CA GLY A 142 -0.54 -45.37 -6.72
C GLY A 142 -1.26 -44.04 -6.97
N GLU A 143 -1.33 -43.58 -8.23
CA GLU A 143 -2.39 -42.63 -8.65
C GLU A 143 -3.74 -43.36 -8.66
N GLY A 144 -4.78 -42.67 -8.20
CA GLY A 144 -6.16 -43.18 -8.21
C GLY A 144 -7.14 -42.05 -7.93
N ALA A 145 -7.58 -41.41 -9.01
CA ALA A 145 -8.78 -40.58 -9.05
C ALA A 145 -10.04 -41.45 -8.98
N SER A 146 -11.14 -40.88 -8.48
CA SER A 146 -12.47 -41.05 -9.06
C SER A 146 -13.50 -40.11 -8.42
N GLU A 147 -14.16 -39.34 -9.29
CA GLU A 147 -15.47 -38.71 -9.11
C GLU A 147 -16.55 -39.76 -8.80
N ASP A 148 -17.64 -39.38 -8.10
CA ASP A 148 -18.94 -39.20 -8.76
C ASP A 148 -20.05 -38.69 -7.82
N ALA A 149 -21.05 -38.12 -8.49
CA ALA A 149 -22.18 -37.28 -8.07
C ALA A 149 -23.14 -37.81 -6.98
N ALA A 150 -23.89 -36.88 -6.33
CA ALA A 150 -25.31 -36.60 -6.67
C ALA A 150 -26.15 -35.95 -5.53
N SER A 151 -27.05 -35.06 -5.96
CA SER A 151 -28.43 -34.80 -5.46
C SER A 151 -28.72 -33.91 -4.23
N ALA A 152 -29.18 -32.70 -4.56
CA ALA A 152 -30.54 -32.16 -4.32
C ALA A 152 -30.97 -31.65 -2.90
N PRO A 153 -31.99 -30.75 -2.84
CA PRO A 153 -32.11 -29.67 -1.85
C PRO A 153 -33.12 -29.95 -0.73
N ARG A 154 -33.23 -29.04 0.25
CA ARG A 154 -34.29 -29.06 1.28
C ARG A 154 -35.04 -27.73 1.33
N ASP A 155 -36.31 -27.83 0.97
CA ASP A 155 -37.39 -26.90 1.33
C ASP A 155 -37.74 -27.01 2.82
N GLY A 156 -38.29 -25.92 3.37
CA GLY A 156 -38.82 -25.85 4.74
C GLY A 156 -39.60 -24.56 4.98
N ASP A 157 -40.81 -24.49 4.43
CA ASP A 157 -41.90 -23.58 4.79
C ASP A 157 -42.28 -23.74 6.28
N VAL A 158 -42.71 -22.67 6.97
CA VAL A 158 -43.99 -22.58 7.72
C VAL A 158 -44.21 -21.13 8.22
N SER A 159 -45.08 -20.44 7.47
CA SER A 159 -46.33 -19.82 7.92
C SER A 159 -46.37 -18.72 9.02
N ARG A 160 -46.99 -17.61 8.59
CA ARG A 160 -48.14 -16.92 9.20
C ARG A 160 -47.88 -15.89 10.32
N LYS A 161 -48.16 -14.61 10.01
CA LYS A 161 -49.41 -13.93 10.45
C LYS A 161 -49.64 -12.59 9.73
N GLU A 162 -50.78 -12.49 9.05
CA GLU A 162 -51.33 -11.24 8.54
C GLU A 162 -51.93 -10.36 9.66
N ARG A 163 -51.75 -9.04 9.55
CA ARG A 163 -52.84 -8.03 9.60
C ARG A 163 -52.29 -6.60 9.48
N GLY A 164 -52.75 -5.86 8.47
CA GLY A 164 -53.19 -4.46 8.66
C GLY A 164 -54.74 -4.43 8.72
N PRO A 165 -55.42 -3.26 8.78
CA PRO A 165 -54.91 -1.89 8.82
C PRO A 165 -55.67 -0.89 9.77
N SER A 166 -55.10 0.31 9.93
CA SER A 166 -55.76 1.64 10.05
C SER A 166 -56.50 2.04 11.37
N PRO A 167 -57.00 3.29 11.53
CA PRO A 167 -56.28 4.49 12.00
C PRO A 167 -57.02 5.25 13.14
N ASP A 168 -56.61 6.51 13.39
CA ASP A 168 -57.28 7.59 14.13
C ASP A 168 -57.33 7.52 15.68
N ALA A 169 -56.72 8.51 16.33
CA ALA A 169 -57.47 9.64 16.88
C ALA A 169 -56.58 10.58 17.73
N ALA A 170 -56.82 11.87 17.51
CA ALA A 170 -56.19 13.01 18.13
C ALA A 170 -56.43 13.13 19.64
N VAL A 171 -55.50 13.80 20.34
CA VAL A 171 -55.85 14.71 21.44
C VAL A 171 -55.05 16.01 21.32
N ARG A 172 -55.79 17.12 21.42
CA ARG A 172 -55.36 18.51 21.35
C ARG A 172 -54.84 19.02 22.71
N ALA A 173 -53.79 19.86 22.62
CA ALA A 173 -53.55 21.15 23.29
C ALA A 173 -53.63 21.33 24.83
N ALA A 174 -52.45 21.67 25.40
CA ALA A 174 -52.10 22.79 26.32
C ALA A 174 -52.59 22.77 27.80
N PRO A 175 -52.04 23.63 28.72
CA PRO A 175 -50.66 24.12 28.95
C PRO A 175 -50.22 23.98 30.44
N SER A 176 -48.92 24.07 30.76
CA SER A 176 -48.46 24.51 32.09
C SER A 176 -46.95 24.82 32.15
N GLU A 177 -46.62 26.08 32.47
CA GLU A 177 -45.34 26.47 33.07
C GLU A 177 -45.20 25.82 34.46
N SER A 178 -44.02 25.27 34.79
CA SER A 178 -43.27 25.63 36.01
C SER A 178 -42.03 24.75 36.15
N ALA A 179 -40.97 25.38 36.63
CA ALA A 179 -39.59 24.90 36.70
C ALA A 179 -39.39 23.63 37.54
N ALA A 180 -38.55 22.74 37.00
CA ALA A 180 -37.69 21.89 37.81
C ALA A 180 -36.36 21.70 37.05
N GLN A 181 -35.31 22.29 37.60
CA GLN A 181 -33.92 22.08 37.21
C GLN A 181 -33.60 20.58 37.28
N ALA A 182 -33.25 20.00 36.14
CA ALA A 182 -32.57 18.71 36.08
C ALA A 182 -31.18 18.97 35.50
N ALA A 183 -30.18 18.67 36.30
CA ALA A 183 -28.78 18.63 35.90
C ALA A 183 -28.60 17.76 34.64
N PRO A 184 -27.62 18.05 33.77
CA PRO A 184 -27.27 17.13 32.71
C PRO A 184 -26.78 15.82 33.36
N SER A 185 -27.57 14.76 33.22
CA SER A 185 -27.11 13.39 33.43
C SER A 185 -26.08 13.08 32.36
N GLU A 186 -24.83 13.39 32.69
CA GLU A 186 -23.64 12.94 31.99
C GLU A 186 -23.69 11.41 31.97
N SER A 187 -24.14 10.87 30.84
CA SER A 187 -24.19 9.44 30.60
C SER A 187 -22.75 8.97 30.54
N ALA A 188 -22.29 8.36 31.63
CA ALA A 188 -21.02 7.66 31.69
C ALA A 188 -21.04 6.51 30.68
N GLY A 189 -20.61 6.82 29.45
CA GLY A 189 -20.19 5.81 28.48
C GLY A 189 -19.06 4.97 29.09
N PRO A 190 -18.78 3.78 28.54
CA PRO A 190 -17.69 2.94 29.02
C PRO A 190 -16.42 3.79 29.01
N GLN A 191 -15.83 3.96 30.20
CA GLN A 191 -14.55 4.65 30.37
C GLN A 191 -13.52 3.85 29.58
N ILE A 192 -13.30 4.23 28.32
CA ILE A 192 -12.15 3.77 27.56
C ILE A 192 -10.97 4.20 28.40
N MET A 193 -10.20 3.24 28.92
CA MET A 193 -8.89 3.51 29.48
C MET A 193 -8.14 4.35 28.45
N LEU A 194 -8.06 5.66 28.67
CA LEU A 194 -7.10 6.50 27.97
C LEU A 194 -5.75 5.88 28.31
N ASP A 195 -5.14 5.26 27.32
CA ASP A 195 -3.73 4.91 27.37
C ASP A 195 -2.99 6.14 27.93
N ALA A 196 -2.13 5.92 28.92
CA ALA A 196 -1.48 7.01 29.66
C ALA A 196 -0.87 8.01 28.65
N PRO A 197 -0.81 9.32 28.93
CA PRO A 197 -0.22 10.30 28.02
C PRO A 197 1.20 9.86 27.65
N GLN A 198 1.34 9.22 26.49
CA GLN A 198 2.62 8.79 25.95
C GLN A 198 3.33 10.08 25.51
N GLU A 199 4.55 10.30 25.99
CA GLU A 199 5.26 11.55 25.71
C GLU A 199 5.38 11.79 24.20
N PRO A 200 5.06 13.00 23.72
CA PRO A 200 5.15 13.31 22.30
C PRO A 200 6.62 13.26 21.85
N LEU A 201 6.88 12.57 20.74
CA LEU A 201 8.19 12.54 20.12
C LEU A 201 8.43 13.87 19.42
N VAL A 202 9.30 14.71 20.00
CA VAL A 202 9.73 15.97 19.38
C VAL A 202 11.15 15.82 18.85
N ARG A 203 11.36 16.16 17.58
CA ARG A 203 12.68 16.16 16.92
C ARG A 203 12.85 17.40 16.07
N GLU A 204 14.04 17.96 16.05
CA GLU A 204 14.39 19.10 15.22
C GLU A 204 15.71 18.85 14.51
N GLU A 205 15.76 19.13 13.22
CA GLU A 205 16.96 18.93 12.42
C GLU A 205 17.15 20.09 11.45
N LYS A 206 18.40 20.33 11.04
CA LYS A 206 18.78 21.38 10.08
C LYS A 206 19.74 20.85 9.04
N LYS A 207 19.48 21.18 7.77
CA LYS A 207 20.42 20.95 6.67
C LYS A 207 20.47 22.15 5.74
N GLY A 208 21.62 22.85 5.76
CA GLY A 208 21.79 24.09 5.00
C GLY A 208 20.83 25.18 5.48
N ALA A 209 19.99 25.68 4.59
CA ALA A 209 18.95 26.66 4.91
C ALA A 209 17.68 26.01 5.52
N VAL A 210 17.44 24.73 5.26
CA VAL A 210 16.20 24.03 5.66
C VAL A 210 16.29 23.56 7.10
N ARG A 211 15.30 23.91 7.93
CA ARG A 211 15.07 23.35 9.26
C ARG A 211 13.68 22.73 9.32
N ALA A 212 13.52 21.65 10.08
CA ALA A 212 12.20 21.13 10.42
C ALA A 212 12.16 20.72 11.89
N ARG A 213 11.07 21.08 12.58
CA ARG A 213 10.68 20.53 13.87
C ARG A 213 9.46 19.63 13.65
N VAL A 214 9.58 18.36 14.02
CA VAL A 214 8.53 17.35 13.93
C VAL A 214 8.09 17.00 15.35
N THR A 215 6.79 17.06 15.59
CA THR A 215 6.15 16.60 16.82
C THR A 215 5.20 15.46 16.45
N ALA A 216 5.45 14.26 16.97
CA ALA A 216 4.61 13.09 16.75
C ALA A 216 3.93 12.70 18.06
N VAL A 217 2.61 12.78 18.08
CA VAL A 217 1.75 12.47 19.23
C VAL A 217 1.00 11.18 18.95
N PRO A 218 1.10 10.16 19.80
CA PRO A 218 0.28 8.97 19.66
C PRO A 218 -1.20 9.30 19.89
N GLY A 219 -2.06 8.84 18.99
CA GLY A 219 -3.51 8.97 19.08
C GLY A 219 -4.19 7.61 18.99
N ALA A 220 -5.53 7.61 19.13
CA ALA A 220 -6.33 6.39 19.02
C ALA A 220 -6.29 5.85 17.58
N GLY A 221 -5.39 4.90 17.30
CA GLY A 221 -5.26 4.21 16.03
C GLY A 221 -4.34 4.86 14.99
N ALA A 222 -3.79 6.05 15.26
CA ALA A 222 -2.81 6.72 14.40
C ALA A 222 -1.93 7.66 15.21
N THR A 223 -0.72 7.90 14.74
CA THR A 223 0.18 8.95 15.22
C THR A 223 -0.14 10.25 14.49
N ALA A 224 -0.58 11.27 15.23
CA ALA A 224 -0.70 12.62 14.73
C ALA A 224 0.70 13.24 14.60
N VAL A 225 1.02 13.79 13.44
CA VAL A 225 2.32 14.41 13.16
C VAL A 225 2.11 15.88 12.83
N GLU A 226 2.78 16.73 13.57
CA GLU A 226 2.88 18.16 13.32
C GLU A 226 4.30 18.49 12.87
N VAL A 227 4.45 19.25 11.78
CA VAL A 227 5.75 19.70 11.30
C VAL A 227 5.78 21.20 11.08
N VAL A 228 6.82 21.85 11.62
CA VAL A 228 7.14 23.25 11.38
C VAL A 228 8.42 23.29 10.56
N VAL A 229 8.36 23.81 9.34
CA VAL A 229 9.51 23.91 8.44
C VAL A 229 9.95 25.36 8.26
N SER A 230 11.26 25.61 8.19
CA SER A 230 11.82 26.90 7.80
C SER A 230 12.91 26.78 6.72
N GLY A 231 13.09 27.81 5.88
CA GLY A 231 14.11 27.86 4.83
C GLY A 231 13.84 27.04 3.56
N VAL A 232 12.59 26.59 3.37
CA VAL A 232 12.08 26.00 2.12
C VAL A 232 11.50 27.12 1.26
N ALA A 233 11.82 27.14 -0.04
CA ALA A 233 11.33 28.18 -0.94
C ALA A 233 9.80 28.17 -1.08
N GLU A 234 9.21 29.36 -1.20
CA GLU A 234 7.78 29.54 -1.46
C GLU A 234 7.36 28.83 -2.76
N GLY A 235 6.12 28.33 -2.78
CA GLY A 235 5.57 27.50 -3.86
C GLY A 235 6.12 26.07 -3.90
N THR A 236 7.09 25.72 -3.04
CA THR A 236 7.60 24.35 -2.99
C THR A 236 6.57 23.42 -2.39
N ARG A 237 6.16 22.40 -3.15
CA ARG A 237 5.36 21.29 -2.66
C ARG A 237 6.25 20.22 -2.04
N PHE A 238 6.05 19.95 -0.76
CA PHE A 238 6.77 18.93 -0.02
C PHE A 238 5.81 17.91 0.60
N ARG A 239 6.37 16.78 1.01
CA ARG A 239 5.72 15.74 1.80
C ARG A 239 6.61 15.38 2.98
N LEU A 240 5.97 14.91 4.04
CA LEU A 240 6.64 14.31 5.18
C LEU A 240 6.33 12.82 5.17
N ASP A 241 7.37 12.00 5.16
CA ASP A 241 7.26 10.55 5.21
C ASP A 241 7.83 10.04 6.55
N ALA A 242 7.07 9.23 7.28
CA ALA A 242 7.57 8.45 8.40
C ALA A 242 8.16 7.14 7.87
N VAL A 243 9.38 6.81 8.29
CA VAL A 243 10.06 5.59 7.88
C VAL A 243 10.31 4.72 9.11
N ASP A 244 9.89 3.45 9.05
CA ASP A 244 10.15 2.48 10.11
C ASP A 244 11.55 1.87 10.02
N ALA A 245 11.93 1.05 11.01
CA ALA A 245 13.23 0.36 11.03
C ALA A 245 13.40 -0.66 9.89
N ALA A 246 12.31 -1.16 9.30
CA ALA A 246 12.34 -2.04 8.13
C ALA A 246 12.51 -1.26 6.81
N GLY A 247 12.44 0.07 6.85
CA GLY A 247 12.52 0.96 5.70
C GLY A 247 11.19 1.17 4.97
N ASN A 248 10.07 0.70 5.53
CA ASN A 248 8.74 0.99 4.99
C ASN A 248 8.43 2.46 5.21
N ARG A 249 7.83 3.08 4.20
CA ARG A 249 7.55 4.50 4.16
C ARG A 249 6.06 4.74 4.17
N GLU A 250 5.60 5.54 5.11
CA GLU A 250 4.22 6.03 5.17
C GLU A 250 4.19 7.55 5.07
N THR A 251 3.40 8.09 4.14
CA THR A 251 3.30 9.54 3.95
C THR A 251 2.34 10.12 4.98
N ALA A 252 2.85 10.95 5.89
CA ALA A 252 2.06 11.65 6.90
C ALA A 252 1.18 12.75 6.27
N GLY A 253 1.65 13.37 5.20
CA GLY A 253 0.93 14.41 4.46
C GLY A 253 1.79 15.10 3.41
N SER A 254 1.15 15.95 2.59
CA SER A 254 1.81 16.79 1.61
C SER A 254 1.20 18.19 1.60
N TRP A 255 2.08 19.20 1.59
CA TRP A 255 1.69 20.60 1.66
C TRP A 255 2.50 21.44 0.66
N THR A 256 2.01 22.64 0.39
CA THR A 256 2.72 23.65 -0.41
C THR A 256 3.12 24.79 0.52
N VAL A 257 4.37 25.25 0.41
CA VAL A 257 4.82 26.41 1.18
C VAL A 257 4.21 27.69 0.59
N ASP A 258 3.35 28.36 1.34
CA ASP A 258 2.85 29.71 1.03
C ASP A 258 3.69 30.78 1.76
N ARG A 259 3.75 32.03 1.27
CA ARG A 259 4.46 33.14 1.97
C ARG A 259 3.75 33.55 3.25
N ALA A 260 2.42 33.58 3.24
CA ALA A 260 1.60 33.82 4.44
C ALA A 260 1.68 32.61 5.41
N ALA A 261 1.92 31.43 4.81
CA ALA A 261 2.47 30.20 5.38
C ALA A 261 3.36 30.32 6.63
N TYR A 262 4.40 31.14 6.47
CA TYR A 262 5.64 30.99 7.23
C TYR A 262 5.62 31.70 8.59
N GLU A 263 4.81 32.74 8.72
CA GLU A 263 4.76 33.60 9.92
C GLU A 263 3.44 33.48 10.67
N GLU A 264 2.31 33.20 10.00
CA GLU A 264 0.98 33.11 10.63
C GLU A 264 0.38 31.70 10.65
N SER A 265 0.87 30.79 9.81
CA SER A 265 0.24 29.46 9.70
C SER A 265 0.85 28.52 10.72
N GLY A 266 -0.02 27.92 11.54
CA GLY A 266 0.37 26.91 12.50
C GLY A 266 1.07 25.71 11.86
N PRO A 267 1.49 24.72 12.67
CA PRO A 267 2.20 23.54 12.17
C PRO A 267 1.41 22.83 11.06
N PHE A 268 2.12 22.32 10.07
CA PHE A 268 1.54 21.44 9.05
C PHE A 268 1.16 20.12 9.73
N ARG A 269 -0.12 19.74 9.65
CA ARG A 269 -0.65 18.57 10.36
C ARG A 269 -0.94 17.41 9.42
N GLY A 270 -0.52 16.22 9.81
CA GLY A 270 -0.73 14.95 9.12
C GLY A 270 -0.87 13.79 10.09
N SER A 271 -0.98 12.57 9.56
CA SER A 271 -1.11 11.36 10.38
C SER A 271 -0.50 10.14 9.71
N VAL A 272 0.04 9.23 10.51
CA VAL A 272 0.54 7.91 10.07
C VAL A 272 0.07 6.81 11.00
N THR A 273 -0.04 5.58 10.52
CA THR A 273 -0.38 4.40 11.32
C THR A 273 0.81 3.87 12.12
N ILE A 274 2.04 4.18 11.71
CA ILE A 274 3.25 3.83 12.47
C ILE A 274 3.22 4.54 13.85
N PRO A 275 3.34 3.81 14.97
CA PRO A 275 3.39 4.42 16.30
C PRO A 275 4.64 5.32 16.44
N PRO A 276 4.65 6.35 17.30
CA PRO A 276 5.77 7.30 17.38
C PRO A 276 7.09 6.60 17.72
N GLY A 277 7.03 5.61 18.60
CA GLY A 277 8.18 4.77 18.94
C GLY A 277 8.64 3.88 17.79
N GLY A 278 7.80 3.54 16.82
CA GLY A 278 8.14 2.69 15.66
C GLY A 278 8.83 3.44 14.52
N VAL A 279 8.87 4.76 14.57
CA VAL A 279 9.55 5.59 13.56
C VAL A 279 11.07 5.55 13.79
N ASP A 280 11.81 5.20 12.75
CA ASP A 280 13.28 5.28 12.71
C ASP A 280 13.71 6.71 12.34
N ARG A 281 13.07 7.30 11.33
CA ARG A 281 13.31 8.68 10.89
C ARG A 281 12.12 9.25 10.13
N PHE A 282 12.05 10.58 10.11
CA PHE A 282 11.16 11.32 9.21
C PHE A 282 11.95 11.87 8.03
N GLU A 283 11.37 11.79 6.84
CA GLU A 283 11.97 12.33 5.62
C GLU A 283 11.09 13.43 5.04
N LEU A 284 11.64 14.64 4.98
CA LEU A 284 11.04 15.76 4.29
C LEU A 284 11.49 15.71 2.82
N ALA A 285 10.57 15.44 1.91
CA ALA A 285 10.89 15.28 0.48
C ALA A 285 10.01 16.18 -0.38
N THR A 286 10.57 16.65 -1.49
CA THR A 286 9.74 17.26 -2.56
C THR A 286 8.87 16.20 -3.22
N VAL A 287 7.78 16.61 -3.88
CA VAL A 287 6.94 15.69 -4.67
C VAL A 287 7.76 14.95 -5.73
N GLY A 288 8.78 15.60 -6.30
CA GLY A 288 9.75 15.00 -7.23
C GLY A 288 10.71 13.98 -6.61
N GLY A 289 10.54 13.60 -5.34
CA GLY A 289 11.32 12.55 -4.67
C GLY A 289 12.70 12.97 -4.19
N ARG A 290 13.07 14.26 -4.31
CA ARG A 290 14.30 14.78 -3.70
C ARG A 290 14.08 14.98 -2.21
N VAL A 291 14.85 14.27 -1.39
CA VAL A 291 14.89 14.45 0.06
C VAL A 291 15.60 15.76 0.39
N LEU A 292 14.89 16.66 1.07
CA LEU A 292 15.37 17.96 1.53
C LEU A 292 16.06 17.83 2.89
N LEU A 293 15.45 17.08 3.80
CA LEU A 293 15.90 16.91 5.17
C LEU A 293 15.50 15.52 5.68
N VAL A 294 16.37 14.93 6.49
CA VAL A 294 16.07 13.68 7.22
C VAL A 294 16.19 14.02 8.69
N VAL A 295 15.14 13.75 9.46
CA VAL A 295 15.05 14.00 10.90
C VAL A 295 15.08 12.63 11.60
N PRO A 296 16.18 12.23 12.25
CA PRO A 296 16.23 10.95 12.97
C PRO A 296 15.26 10.97 14.16
N ALA A 297 14.49 9.89 14.32
CA ALA A 297 13.61 9.70 15.48
C ALA A 297 14.31 8.89 16.58
N ARG A 298 15.23 8.00 16.20
CA ARG A 298 16.05 7.14 17.06
C ARG A 298 17.54 7.35 16.83
#